data_AF-A0AA89C705-F1
#
_entry.id   AF-A0AA89C705-F1
#
_cell.length_a   1.000
_cell.length_b   1.000
_cell.length_c   1.000
_cell.angle_alpha   90.00
_cell.angle_beta   90.00
_cell.angle_gamma   90.00
#
_symmetry.space_group_name_H-M   'P 1'
#
loop_
_entity.id
_entity.type
_entity.pdbx_description
1 polymer ?
#
loop_
_entity_poly.entity_id
_entity_poly.type
_entity_poly.pdbx_seq_one_letter_code
_entity_poly.pdbx_strand_id
1 'polypeptide(L)'
;MSSFHHIVSQILDHGGTSDETISILHKLGLCASSQSTSKKRSELVERQNFHVKSLILDEKESIEKSQTDQGILAIDLKSADIVGDNFDILKSPSMMTKERQRKSWHWFLLIGLDKRILDRNLSQDQPTTSINDVNNGIFIPNLDECHLLEENFVFHIMKILVKHVGCLKKYEPYLPRHITHPYLEQMSKKSDFAVLDLLDKNENKSEDMISILEHIHKEYIPMTMDESRKVIKKKVFGGDVLTNERAYSAQLAMLNGSSDSDRLTGVIHRPEGLHRMMNLCLLVYQKFYKEQSAGDVGTLSQLRNVTRRLDVHGSDDVIKSYRSHFAFIEDYLDAMVTGACLHLLGLESLDSQPTSRQELFEAIPDSDKLKYIKDIARDILDKYINISQGSDIFFFKIYQ
;
A
#
# COMPACT_ATOMS: atom_id res chain seq x y z
N MET A 1 -29.82 20.83 4.08
CA MET A 1 -29.95 19.45 4.61
C MET A 1 -28.57 18.84 4.75
N SER A 2 -28.32 18.07 5.82
CA SER A 2 -26.99 17.47 6.05
C SER A 2 -26.79 16.19 5.22
N SER A 3 -25.53 15.81 4.99
CA SER A 3 -25.16 14.56 4.30
C SER A 3 -25.80 13.31 4.93
N PHE A 4 -26.01 13.34 6.25
CA PHE A 4 -26.69 12.27 6.98
C PHE A 4 -28.13 12.03 6.49
N HIS A 5 -28.92 13.09 6.28
CA HIS A 5 -30.30 12.97 5.81
C HIS A 5 -30.38 12.33 4.43
N HIS A 6 -29.41 12.61 3.56
CA HIS A 6 -29.31 11.97 2.25
C HIS A 6 -28.92 10.49 2.37
N ILE A 7 -27.98 10.13 3.25
CA ILE A 7 -27.61 8.72 3.49
C ILE A 7 -28.82 7.93 3.95
N VAL A 8 -29.56 8.43 4.95
CA VAL A 8 -30.77 7.79 5.47
C VAL A 8 -31.79 7.60 4.35
N SER A 9 -32.06 8.61 3.52
CA SER A 9 -33.00 8.46 2.41
C SER A 9 -32.54 7.45 1.35
N GLN A 10 -31.25 7.41 1.02
CA GLN A 10 -30.73 6.43 0.06
C GLN A 10 -30.89 4.99 0.57
N ILE A 11 -30.69 4.78 1.88
CA ILE A 11 -30.92 3.48 2.52
C ILE A 11 -32.39 3.09 2.46
N LEU A 12 -33.30 4.04 2.76
CA LEU A 12 -34.75 3.80 2.70
C LEU A 12 -35.20 3.46 1.27
N ASP A 13 -34.76 4.25 0.29
CA ASP A 13 -35.04 4.07 -1.13
C ASP A 13 -34.55 2.70 -1.64
N HIS A 14 -33.28 2.34 -1.35
CA HIS A 14 -32.75 1.01 -1.68
C HIS A 14 -33.41 -0.13 -0.90
N GLY A 15 -33.86 0.14 0.32
CA GLY A 15 -34.57 -0.82 1.16
C GLY A 15 -36.00 -1.13 0.69
N GLY A 16 -36.44 -0.53 -0.41
CA GLY A 16 -37.80 -0.72 -0.96
C GLY A 16 -38.87 0.02 -0.16
N THR A 17 -38.48 1.06 0.59
CA THR A 17 -39.44 1.92 1.30
C THR A 17 -40.23 2.73 0.28
N SER A 18 -41.55 2.81 0.43
CA SER A 18 -42.38 3.57 -0.52
C SER A 18 -42.12 5.08 -0.44
N ASP A 19 -42.36 5.78 -1.54
CA ASP A 19 -42.23 7.23 -1.62
C ASP A 19 -43.10 7.96 -0.60
N GLU A 20 -44.29 7.41 -0.26
CA GLU A 20 -45.14 7.97 0.77
C GLU A 20 -44.48 7.92 2.15
N THR A 21 -43.86 6.79 2.50
CA THR A 21 -43.15 6.63 3.77
C THR A 21 -41.93 7.55 3.84
N ILE A 22 -41.15 7.67 2.76
CA ILE A 22 -40.03 8.63 2.68
C ILE A 22 -40.53 10.07 2.84
N SER A 23 -41.67 10.41 2.23
CA SER A 23 -42.29 11.75 2.34
C SER A 23 -42.69 12.09 3.78
N ILE A 24 -43.27 11.12 4.51
CA ILE A 24 -43.62 11.28 5.93
C ILE A 24 -42.34 11.53 6.75
N LEU A 25 -41.31 10.70 6.59
CA LEU A 25 -40.05 10.83 7.33
C LEU A 25 -39.33 12.15 7.02
N HIS A 26 -39.39 12.62 5.76
CA HIS A 26 -38.88 13.94 5.38
C HIS A 26 -39.65 15.08 6.06
N LYS A 27 -40.98 15.00 6.15
CA LYS A 27 -41.79 16.00 6.89
C LYS A 27 -41.46 16.03 8.39
N LEU A 28 -41.05 14.90 8.95
CA LEU A 28 -40.56 14.79 10.33
C LEU A 28 -39.10 15.25 10.49
N GLY A 29 -38.43 15.65 9.40
CA GLY A 29 -37.04 16.11 9.41
C GLY A 29 -36.02 14.99 9.63
N LEU A 30 -36.37 13.73 9.34
CA LEU A 30 -35.50 12.58 9.58
C LEU A 30 -34.68 12.16 8.35
N CYS A 31 -35.13 12.52 7.16
CA CYS A 31 -34.47 12.17 5.90
C CYS A 31 -34.72 13.25 4.83
N ALA A 32 -34.01 13.19 3.71
CA ALA A 32 -34.29 14.00 2.52
C ALA A 32 -35.52 13.49 1.74
N SER A 33 -36.18 14.37 0.98
CA SER A 33 -37.32 13.96 0.13
C SER A 33 -36.91 12.94 -0.94
N SER A 34 -37.86 12.11 -1.41
CA SER A 34 -37.61 11.14 -2.47
C SER A 34 -37.04 11.80 -3.73
N GLN A 35 -37.61 12.94 -4.14
CA GLN A 35 -37.11 13.71 -5.28
C GLN A 35 -35.66 14.21 -5.07
N SER A 36 -35.34 14.73 -3.88
CA SER A 36 -33.97 15.17 -3.57
C SER A 36 -32.99 13.99 -3.54
N THR A 37 -33.46 12.83 -3.10
CA THR A 37 -32.69 11.58 -3.00
C THR A 37 -32.39 11.04 -4.40
N SER A 38 -33.40 10.97 -5.27
CA SER A 38 -33.25 10.57 -6.67
C SER A 38 -32.31 11.52 -7.42
N LYS A 39 -32.51 12.84 -7.30
CA LYS A 39 -31.60 13.83 -7.89
C LYS A 39 -30.16 13.63 -7.40
N LYS A 40 -29.97 13.43 -6.10
CA LYS A 40 -28.63 13.23 -5.54
C LYS A 40 -27.98 11.94 -6.01
N ARG A 41 -28.77 10.87 -6.17
CA ARG A 41 -28.31 9.61 -6.75
C ARG A 41 -27.82 9.81 -8.18
N SER A 42 -28.61 10.48 -9.03
CA SER A 42 -28.21 10.80 -10.40
C SER A 42 -26.92 11.62 -10.45
N GLU A 43 -26.80 12.66 -9.61
CA GLU A 43 -25.56 13.45 -9.51
C GLU A 43 -24.34 12.61 -9.10
N LEU A 44 -24.51 11.68 -8.14
CA LEU A 44 -23.41 10.81 -7.69
C LEU A 44 -22.99 9.82 -8.78
N VAL A 45 -23.95 9.24 -9.49
CA VAL A 45 -23.70 8.32 -10.62
C VAL A 45 -23.01 9.07 -11.75
N GLU A 46 -23.49 10.26 -12.13
CA GLU A 46 -22.87 11.07 -13.17
C GLU A 46 -21.43 11.44 -12.81
N ARG A 47 -21.19 11.87 -11.56
CA ARG A 47 -19.85 12.16 -11.07
C ARG A 47 -18.93 10.93 -11.11
N GLN A 48 -19.44 9.77 -10.72
CA GLN A 48 -18.67 8.52 -10.76
C GLN A 48 -18.34 8.14 -12.20
N ASN A 49 -19.32 8.18 -13.10
CA ASN A 49 -19.15 7.86 -14.51
C ASN A 49 -18.14 8.81 -15.18
N PHE A 50 -18.22 10.11 -14.88
CA PHE A 50 -17.25 11.08 -15.37
C PHE A 50 -15.84 10.77 -14.88
N HIS A 51 -15.70 10.43 -13.58
CA HIS A 51 -14.41 10.13 -12.99
C HIS A 51 -13.80 8.85 -13.59
N VAL A 52 -14.57 7.76 -13.65
CA VAL A 52 -14.17 6.50 -14.31
C VAL A 52 -13.78 6.76 -15.75
N LYS A 53 -14.58 7.54 -16.48
CA LYS A 53 -14.28 7.90 -17.87
C LYS A 53 -12.91 8.59 -18.00
N SER A 54 -12.70 9.65 -17.23
CA SER A 54 -11.46 10.43 -17.26
C SER A 54 -10.22 9.67 -16.78
N LEU A 55 -10.40 8.66 -15.92
CA LEU A 55 -9.30 7.94 -15.29
C LEU A 55 -8.83 6.74 -16.13
N ILE A 56 -9.76 6.02 -16.77
CA ILE A 56 -9.42 4.76 -17.47
C ILE A 56 -10.06 4.61 -18.85
N LEU A 57 -11.30 5.06 -19.07
CA LEU A 57 -11.99 4.77 -20.34
C LEU A 57 -11.53 5.67 -21.49
N ASP A 58 -11.19 6.93 -21.23
CA ASP A 58 -10.69 7.84 -22.27
C ASP A 58 -9.38 7.31 -22.89
N GLU A 59 -8.48 6.75 -22.06
CA GLU A 59 -7.27 6.07 -22.53
C GLU A 59 -7.64 4.86 -23.40
N LYS A 60 -8.53 3.99 -22.90
CA LYS A 60 -8.97 2.79 -23.63
C LYS A 60 -9.54 3.17 -24.99
N GLU A 61 -10.53 4.06 -25.04
CA GLU A 61 -11.17 4.50 -26.28
C GLU A 61 -10.18 5.12 -27.27
N SER A 62 -9.19 5.88 -26.77
CA SER A 62 -8.15 6.48 -27.61
C SER A 62 -7.24 5.42 -28.23
N ILE A 63 -6.84 4.40 -27.46
CA ILE A 63 -6.02 3.29 -27.96
C ILE A 63 -6.81 2.46 -28.98
N GLU A 64 -8.08 2.16 -28.70
CA GLU A 64 -8.93 1.39 -29.61
C GLU A 64 -9.18 2.17 -30.93
N LYS A 65 -9.35 3.49 -30.89
CA LYS A 65 -9.50 4.30 -32.12
C LYS A 65 -8.20 4.37 -32.93
N SER A 66 -7.05 4.48 -32.27
CA SER A 66 -5.75 4.58 -32.93
C SER A 66 -5.15 3.23 -33.35
N GLN A 67 -5.71 2.12 -32.86
CA GLN A 67 -5.24 0.74 -33.08
C GLN A 67 -3.75 0.52 -32.73
N THR A 68 -3.14 1.43 -31.98
CA THR A 68 -1.72 1.40 -31.59
C THR A 68 -1.53 2.00 -30.20
N ASP A 69 -0.59 1.47 -29.41
CA ASP A 69 -0.21 2.07 -28.11
C ASP A 69 0.66 3.35 -28.32
N GLN A 70 1.21 3.54 -29.52
CA GLN A 70 2.06 4.69 -29.86
C GLN A 70 1.28 6.01 -30.02
N GLY A 71 -0.02 5.95 -30.33
CA GLY A 71 -0.89 7.13 -30.48
C GLY A 71 -1.08 7.95 -29.20
N ILE A 72 -0.78 7.37 -28.02
CA ILE A 72 -0.85 8.06 -26.72
C ILE A 72 0.22 9.17 -26.61
N LEU A 73 1.29 9.12 -27.41
CA LEU A 73 2.35 10.13 -27.38
C LEU A 73 1.83 11.56 -27.66
N ALA A 74 0.67 11.70 -28.33
CA ALA A 74 0.10 12.98 -28.70
C ALA A 74 -0.94 13.55 -27.71
N ILE A 75 -1.43 12.76 -26.74
CA ILE A 75 -2.53 13.17 -25.84
C ILE A 75 -2.13 12.94 -24.39
N ASP A 76 -2.20 13.98 -23.55
CA ASP A 76 -1.91 13.95 -22.11
C ASP A 76 -3.02 13.24 -21.31
N LEU A 77 -3.35 12.01 -21.70
CA LEU A 77 -4.33 11.16 -21.01
C LEU A 77 -3.70 10.50 -19.79
N LYS A 78 -4.51 10.38 -18.73
CA LYS A 78 -4.17 9.52 -17.60
C LYS A 78 -4.16 8.06 -18.03
N SER A 79 -3.35 7.26 -17.35
CA SER A 79 -3.41 5.81 -17.44
C SER A 79 -3.66 5.27 -16.05
N ALA A 80 -4.42 4.19 -15.94
CA ALA A 80 -4.76 3.60 -14.66
C ALA A 80 -4.44 2.10 -14.63
N ASP A 81 -4.01 1.65 -13.45
CA ASP A 81 -4.02 0.25 -13.03
C ASP A 81 -5.39 -0.13 -12.48
N ILE A 82 -5.68 -1.42 -12.50
CA ILE A 82 -6.89 -2.00 -11.91
C ILE A 82 -6.46 -2.77 -10.68
N VAL A 83 -7.12 -2.56 -9.55
CA VAL A 83 -6.92 -3.34 -8.32
C VAL A 83 -8.24 -3.98 -7.95
N GLY A 84 -8.21 -5.25 -7.57
CA GLY A 84 -9.36 -6.03 -7.14
C GLY A 84 -9.18 -6.60 -5.74
N ASP A 85 -10.26 -6.64 -4.96
CA ASP A 85 -10.30 -7.32 -3.66
C ASP A 85 -11.73 -7.79 -3.34
N ASN A 86 -11.85 -8.73 -2.40
CA ASN A 86 -13.14 -9.22 -1.93
C ASN A 86 -13.88 -8.18 -1.09
N PHE A 87 -15.18 -8.11 -1.32
CA PHE A 87 -16.12 -7.42 -0.47
C PHE A 87 -17.12 -8.43 0.10
N ASP A 88 -16.80 -8.93 1.30
CA ASP A 88 -17.59 -9.95 1.97
C ASP A 88 -18.48 -9.36 3.07
N ILE A 89 -19.77 -9.69 3.02
CA ILE A 89 -20.71 -9.38 4.11
C ILE A 89 -21.08 -10.67 4.83
N LEU A 90 -20.79 -10.71 6.13
CA LEU A 90 -21.17 -11.82 7.00
C LEU A 90 -22.33 -11.44 7.92
N LYS A 91 -23.44 -12.17 7.84
CA LYS A 91 -24.54 -12.10 8.81
C LYS A 91 -24.60 -13.39 9.62
N SER A 92 -24.16 -13.29 10.88
CA SER A 92 -24.25 -14.38 11.84
C SER A 92 -25.47 -14.18 12.77
N PRO A 93 -26.35 -15.18 12.93
CA PRO A 93 -27.38 -15.13 13.96
C PRO A 93 -26.73 -15.28 15.35
N SER A 94 -27.38 -14.74 16.39
CA SER A 94 -26.93 -14.90 17.78
C SER A 94 -26.89 -16.36 18.22
N MET A 95 -27.81 -17.18 17.72
CA MET A 95 -27.83 -18.63 17.89
C MET A 95 -27.98 -19.29 16.53
N MET A 96 -27.01 -20.15 16.18
CA MET A 96 -27.07 -20.95 14.95
C MET A 96 -27.97 -22.16 15.18
N THR A 97 -29.00 -22.30 14.35
CA THR A 97 -29.87 -23.50 14.30
C THR A 97 -29.87 -24.05 12.88
N LYS A 98 -30.39 -25.27 12.67
CA LYS A 98 -30.51 -25.85 11.33
C LYS A 98 -31.23 -24.91 10.34
N GLU A 99 -32.23 -24.18 10.83
CA GLU A 99 -33.04 -23.24 10.06
C GLU A 99 -32.43 -21.82 10.00
N ARG A 100 -31.56 -21.49 10.96
CA ARG A 100 -30.90 -20.18 11.07
C ARG A 100 -29.39 -20.35 10.98
N GLN A 101 -28.93 -20.49 9.76
CA GLN A 101 -27.50 -20.55 9.44
C GLN A 101 -26.93 -19.16 9.19
N ARG A 102 -25.60 -19.07 9.32
CA ARG A 102 -24.81 -17.91 8.90
C ARG A 102 -25.02 -17.67 7.41
N LYS A 103 -25.28 -16.42 7.01
CA LYS A 103 -25.33 -16.00 5.61
C LYS A 103 -24.06 -15.24 5.27
N SER A 104 -23.49 -15.56 4.13
CA SER A 104 -22.30 -14.91 3.59
C SER A 104 -22.62 -14.45 2.17
N TRP A 105 -22.38 -13.18 1.87
CA TRP A 105 -22.44 -12.63 0.52
C TRP A 105 -21.03 -12.26 0.11
N HIS A 106 -20.67 -12.63 -1.11
CA HIS A 106 -19.32 -12.52 -1.65
C HIS A 106 -19.37 -11.70 -2.92
N TRP A 107 -18.80 -10.50 -2.88
CA TRP A 107 -18.67 -9.62 -4.03
C TRP A 107 -17.20 -9.32 -4.30
N PHE A 108 -16.91 -8.86 -5.51
CA PHE A 108 -15.58 -8.47 -5.92
C PHE A 108 -15.56 -6.98 -6.31
N LEU A 109 -14.77 -6.19 -5.58
CA LEU A 109 -14.66 -4.75 -5.80
C LEU A 109 -13.50 -4.47 -6.75
N LEU A 110 -13.77 -3.71 -7.82
CA LEU A 110 -12.76 -3.21 -8.75
C LEU A 110 -12.51 -1.72 -8.53
N ILE A 111 -11.24 -1.33 -8.45
CA ILE A 111 -10.80 0.05 -8.27
C ILE A 111 -9.78 0.39 -9.36
N GLY A 112 -9.96 1.51 -10.04
CA GLY A 112 -8.99 2.09 -10.96
C GLY A 112 -8.07 3.03 -10.17
N LEU A 113 -6.76 2.90 -10.35
CA LEU A 113 -5.75 3.70 -9.67
C LEU A 113 -4.86 4.43 -10.68
N ASP A 114 -4.75 5.75 -10.54
CA ASP A 114 -3.94 6.59 -11.43
C ASP A 114 -2.45 6.21 -11.42
N LYS A 115 -1.89 5.98 -12.61
CA LYS A 115 -0.45 5.80 -12.85
C LYS A 115 0.22 7.16 -12.95
N ARG A 116 0.70 7.65 -11.82
CA ARG A 116 1.35 8.96 -11.73
C ARG A 116 2.67 9.07 -12.49
N ILE A 117 3.34 7.94 -12.69
CA ILE A 117 4.61 7.86 -13.41
C ILE A 117 4.41 6.90 -14.58
N LEU A 118 4.54 7.45 -15.79
CA LEU A 118 4.61 6.69 -17.02
C LEU A 118 6.02 6.83 -17.54
N ASP A 119 6.84 5.80 -17.33
CA ASP A 119 8.16 5.78 -17.93
C ASP A 119 8.03 5.36 -19.40
N ARG A 120 7.97 6.37 -20.27
CA ARG A 120 7.78 6.21 -21.71
C ARG A 120 9.05 5.76 -22.43
N ASN A 121 10.18 5.75 -21.73
CA ASN A 121 11.49 5.40 -22.28
C ASN A 121 11.91 3.95 -21.96
N LEU A 122 11.16 3.25 -21.12
CA LEU A 122 11.37 1.82 -20.91
C LEU A 122 11.01 1.07 -22.20
N SER A 123 12.02 0.42 -22.77
CA SER A 123 11.84 -0.47 -23.92
C SER A 123 10.89 -1.60 -23.54
N GLN A 124 9.87 -1.82 -24.37
CA GLN A 124 9.02 -3.02 -24.32
C GLN A 124 9.64 -4.17 -25.12
N ASP A 125 10.87 -4.02 -25.60
CA ASP A 125 11.55 -5.05 -26.36
C ASP A 125 11.84 -6.24 -25.46
N GLN A 126 11.90 -7.40 -26.10
CA GLN A 126 12.03 -8.73 -25.51
C GLN A 126 13.06 -8.83 -24.37
N PRO A 127 13.01 -9.86 -23.51
CA PRO A 127 13.98 -10.06 -22.44
C PRO A 127 15.40 -9.79 -22.91
N THR A 128 16.11 -8.90 -22.21
CA THR A 128 17.45 -8.44 -22.62
C THR A 128 18.47 -9.57 -22.70
N THR A 129 18.22 -10.67 -21.98
CA THR A 129 19.05 -11.87 -21.92
C THR A 129 18.19 -13.11 -21.67
N SER A 130 18.63 -14.28 -22.16
CA SER A 130 18.04 -15.59 -21.85
C SER A 130 18.21 -15.92 -20.36
N ILE A 131 17.17 -16.44 -19.70
CA ILE A 131 17.18 -16.74 -18.26
C ILE A 131 18.30 -17.68 -17.83
N ASN A 132 18.73 -18.58 -18.73
CA ASN A 132 19.80 -19.53 -18.46
C ASN A 132 21.19 -18.86 -18.43
N ASP A 133 21.30 -17.66 -19.00
CA ASP A 133 22.55 -16.90 -19.15
C ASP A 133 22.63 -15.71 -18.17
N VAL A 134 21.55 -15.42 -17.43
CA VAL A 134 21.52 -14.36 -16.42
C VAL A 134 22.27 -14.82 -15.17
N ASN A 135 23.32 -14.10 -14.79
CA ASN A 135 24.03 -14.35 -13.54
C ASN A 135 23.10 -14.02 -12.34
N ASN A 136 22.97 -14.96 -11.40
CA ASN A 136 22.17 -14.79 -10.18
C ASN A 136 22.54 -13.52 -9.38
N GLY A 137 23.80 -13.08 -9.44
CA GLY A 137 24.29 -11.87 -8.79
C GLY A 137 23.64 -10.57 -9.29
N ILE A 138 23.01 -10.57 -10.47
CA ILE A 138 22.26 -9.41 -11.01
C ILE A 138 21.00 -9.14 -10.18
N PHE A 139 20.44 -10.16 -9.52
CA PHE A 139 19.25 -10.03 -8.69
C PHE A 139 19.56 -9.71 -7.21
N ILE A 140 20.84 -9.66 -6.86
CA ILE A 140 21.31 -9.30 -5.53
C ILE A 140 21.75 -7.83 -5.57
N PRO A 141 21.42 -7.03 -4.54
CA PRO A 141 21.89 -5.66 -4.47
C PRO A 141 23.41 -5.58 -4.65
N ASN A 142 23.84 -4.74 -5.60
CA ASN A 142 25.26 -4.46 -5.79
C ASN A 142 25.77 -3.49 -4.70
N LEU A 143 27.08 -3.22 -4.68
CA LEU A 143 27.70 -2.37 -3.66
C LEU A 143 27.12 -0.94 -3.67
N ASP A 144 26.84 -0.37 -4.85
CA ASP A 144 26.27 0.97 -4.96
C ASP A 144 24.83 1.00 -4.40
N GLU A 145 24.04 -0.04 -4.67
CA GLU A 145 22.69 -0.19 -4.11
C GLU A 145 22.70 -0.39 -2.59
N CYS A 146 23.67 -1.15 -2.08
CA CYS A 146 23.90 -1.29 -0.63
C CYS A 146 24.28 0.05 0.01
N HIS A 147 25.17 0.83 -0.62
CA HIS A 147 25.51 2.17 -0.14
C HIS A 147 24.30 3.13 -0.17
N LEU A 148 23.45 3.06 -1.20
CA LEU A 148 22.21 3.84 -1.24
C LEU A 148 21.24 3.43 -0.11
N LEU A 149 21.17 2.14 0.23
CA LEU A 149 20.38 1.66 1.37
C LEU A 149 20.93 2.19 2.71
N GLU A 150 22.24 2.19 2.89
CA GLU A 150 22.89 2.77 4.08
C GLU A 150 22.59 4.26 4.21
N GLU A 151 22.66 5.01 3.11
CA GLU A 151 22.30 6.44 3.10
C GLU A 151 20.82 6.67 3.48
N ASN A 152 19.92 5.76 3.10
CA ASN A 152 18.53 5.80 3.55
C ASN A 152 18.40 5.52 5.06
N PHE A 153 19.18 4.57 5.60
CA PHE A 153 19.22 4.34 7.05
C PHE A 153 19.74 5.57 7.81
N VAL A 154 20.83 6.18 7.33
CA VAL A 154 21.37 7.42 7.90
C VAL A 154 20.30 8.51 7.90
N PHE A 155 19.55 8.67 6.81
CA PHE A 155 18.41 9.60 6.74
C PHE A 155 17.39 9.34 7.87
N HIS A 156 16.95 8.11 8.04
CA HIS A 156 15.97 7.76 9.08
C HIS A 156 16.52 7.97 10.49
N ILE A 157 17.77 7.57 10.75
CA ILE A 157 18.44 7.79 12.05
C ILE A 157 18.49 9.29 12.36
N MET A 158 18.94 10.14 11.43
CA MET A 158 18.98 11.60 11.63
C MET A 158 17.60 12.16 12.02
N LYS A 159 16.52 11.71 11.37
CA LYS A 159 15.15 12.14 11.67
C LYS A 159 14.71 11.75 13.09
N ILE A 160 15.09 10.56 13.55
CA ILE A 160 14.81 10.10 14.93
C ILE A 160 15.59 10.96 15.93
N LEU A 161 16.88 11.24 15.65
CA LEU A 161 17.74 12.02 16.53
C LEU A 161 17.20 13.43 16.76
N VAL A 162 16.84 14.17 15.71
CA VAL A 162 16.31 15.54 15.87
C VAL A 162 14.92 15.58 16.51
N LYS A 163 14.14 14.51 16.37
CA LYS A 163 12.79 14.39 16.95
C LYS A 163 12.84 14.22 18.46
N HIS A 164 13.81 13.44 18.96
CA HIS A 164 13.81 12.97 20.36
C HIS A 164 15.00 13.41 21.21
N VAL A 165 16.15 13.76 20.63
CA VAL A 165 17.35 14.17 21.38
C VAL A 165 17.41 15.69 21.46
N GLY A 166 17.21 16.25 22.65
CA GLY A 166 17.00 17.68 22.88
C GLY A 166 18.12 18.56 22.34
N CYS A 167 19.39 18.17 22.55
CA CYS A 167 20.55 18.93 22.08
C CYS A 167 20.73 18.89 20.54
N LEU A 168 20.13 17.91 19.85
CA LEU A 168 20.19 17.76 18.39
C LEU A 168 18.98 18.37 17.67
N LYS A 169 17.90 18.69 18.38
CA LYS A 169 16.68 19.28 17.80
C LYS A 169 16.92 20.55 17.00
N LYS A 170 17.92 21.36 17.39
CA LYS A 170 18.35 22.57 16.68
C LYS A 170 18.79 22.31 15.23
N TYR A 171 19.09 21.07 14.86
CA TYR A 171 19.48 20.70 13.49
C TYR A 171 18.30 20.38 12.57
N GLU A 172 17.08 20.20 13.12
CA GLU A 172 15.88 19.85 12.34
C GLU A 172 15.67 20.72 11.09
N PRO A 173 15.88 22.07 11.12
CA PRO A 173 15.68 22.91 9.94
C PRO A 173 16.63 22.62 8.76
N TYR A 174 17.78 21.99 9.02
CA TYR A 174 18.80 21.71 7.99
C TYR A 174 18.65 20.30 7.38
N LEU A 175 17.78 19.45 7.94
CA LEU A 175 17.58 18.11 7.41
C LEU A 175 16.70 18.13 6.16
N PRO A 176 17.00 17.27 5.16
CA PRO A 176 16.06 17.04 4.07
C PRO A 176 14.72 16.52 4.62
N ARG A 177 13.62 17.04 4.08
CA ARG A 177 12.26 16.62 4.50
C ARG A 177 11.95 15.20 4.06
N HIS A 178 12.43 14.82 2.87
CA HIS A 178 12.17 13.54 2.22
C HIS A 178 13.46 13.03 1.58
N ILE A 179 13.56 11.71 1.42
CA ILE A 179 14.57 11.10 0.55
C ILE A 179 14.26 11.57 -0.89
N THR A 180 15.23 12.24 -1.51
CA THR A 180 15.06 12.80 -2.85
C THR A 180 15.05 11.70 -3.90
N HIS A 181 14.06 11.73 -4.79
CA HIS A 181 14.01 10.85 -5.95
C HIS A 181 13.45 11.62 -7.16
N PRO A 182 13.71 11.17 -8.41
CA PRO A 182 13.36 11.92 -9.63
C PRO A 182 11.87 12.26 -9.77
N TYR A 183 11.00 11.50 -9.13
CA TYR A 183 9.55 11.60 -9.26
C TYR A 183 8.85 12.15 -8.01
N LEU A 184 9.58 12.88 -7.15
CA LEU A 184 9.07 13.35 -5.85
C LEU A 184 7.84 14.25 -6.01
N GLU A 185 7.83 15.13 -7.01
CA GLU A 185 6.70 16.03 -7.26
C GLU A 185 5.43 15.24 -7.61
N GLN A 186 5.52 14.25 -8.49
CA GLN A 186 4.41 13.41 -8.92
C GLN A 186 3.92 12.50 -7.78
N MET A 187 4.85 11.92 -7.01
CA MET A 187 4.53 11.00 -5.92
C MET A 187 4.02 11.71 -4.65
N SER A 188 4.29 13.00 -4.48
CA SER A 188 3.77 13.80 -3.36
C SER A 188 2.28 14.13 -3.47
N LYS A 189 1.69 14.04 -4.67
CA LYS A 189 0.26 14.35 -4.90
C LYS A 189 -0.66 13.34 -4.19
N LYS A 190 -1.91 13.73 -3.94
CA LYS A 190 -2.92 12.81 -3.40
C LYS A 190 -3.26 11.75 -4.46
N SER A 191 -3.42 10.48 -4.04
CA SER A 191 -3.82 9.42 -4.96
C SER A 191 -5.20 9.69 -5.54
N ASP A 192 -5.32 9.53 -6.85
CA ASP A 192 -6.57 9.58 -7.58
C ASP A 192 -7.01 8.15 -7.92
N PHE A 193 -8.23 7.80 -7.52
CA PHE A 193 -8.79 6.47 -7.72
C PHE A 193 -10.30 6.56 -7.91
N ALA A 194 -10.85 5.62 -8.67
CA ALA A 194 -12.29 5.50 -8.89
C ALA A 194 -12.75 4.06 -8.65
N VAL A 195 -13.88 3.88 -7.98
CA VAL A 195 -14.57 2.58 -7.94
C VAL A 195 -15.09 2.29 -9.34
N LEU A 196 -14.60 1.21 -9.95
CA LEU A 196 -14.97 0.80 -11.29
C LEU A 196 -16.30 0.05 -11.24
N ASP A 197 -16.32 -1.06 -10.50
CA ASP A 197 -17.48 -1.93 -10.37
C ASP A 197 -17.47 -2.70 -9.04
N LEU A 198 -18.65 -3.20 -8.68
CA LEU A 198 -18.84 -4.20 -7.63
C LEU A 198 -19.55 -5.39 -8.26
N LEU A 199 -18.85 -6.50 -8.41
CA LEU A 199 -19.34 -7.68 -9.11
C LEU A 199 -19.90 -8.70 -8.12
N ASP A 200 -21.06 -9.28 -8.41
CA ASP A 200 -21.65 -10.37 -7.62
C ASP A 200 -20.95 -11.70 -7.91
N LYS A 201 -19.66 -11.76 -7.56
CA LYS A 201 -18.72 -12.80 -7.93
C LYS A 201 -17.78 -13.11 -6.79
N ASN A 202 -17.50 -14.40 -6.59
CA ASN A 202 -16.58 -14.88 -5.56
C ASN A 202 -15.28 -15.35 -6.22
N GLU A 203 -14.17 -14.63 -6.04
CA GLU A 203 -12.88 -14.99 -6.63
C GLU A 203 -12.38 -16.39 -6.21
N ASN A 204 -12.87 -16.93 -5.08
CA ASN A 204 -12.50 -18.27 -4.61
C ASN A 204 -13.08 -19.38 -5.53
N LYS A 205 -14.05 -19.06 -6.39
CA LYS A 205 -14.58 -19.99 -7.39
C LYS A 205 -13.95 -19.69 -8.74
N SER A 206 -13.37 -20.70 -9.37
CA SER A 206 -12.67 -20.54 -10.65
C SER A 206 -13.54 -19.93 -11.75
N GLU A 207 -14.80 -20.35 -11.88
CA GLU A 207 -15.75 -19.81 -12.87
C GLU A 207 -16.06 -18.31 -12.64
N ASP A 208 -16.17 -17.90 -11.38
CA ASP A 208 -16.41 -16.50 -11.03
C ASP A 208 -15.15 -15.65 -11.23
N MET A 209 -13.96 -16.18 -10.94
CA MET A 209 -12.70 -15.50 -11.23
C MET A 209 -12.50 -15.31 -12.74
N ILE A 210 -12.83 -16.31 -13.56
CA ILE A 210 -12.87 -16.19 -15.02
C ILE A 210 -13.85 -15.08 -15.42
N SER A 211 -15.08 -15.09 -14.89
CA SER A 211 -16.08 -14.05 -15.16
C SER A 211 -15.59 -12.65 -14.79
N ILE A 212 -14.88 -12.50 -13.66
CA ILE A 212 -14.28 -11.23 -13.22
C ILE A 212 -13.25 -10.75 -14.25
N LEU A 213 -12.36 -11.64 -14.70
CA LEU A 213 -11.36 -11.31 -15.70
C LEU A 213 -12.00 -10.99 -17.06
N GLU A 214 -13.02 -11.71 -17.48
CA GLU A 214 -13.79 -11.42 -18.72
C GLU A 214 -14.41 -10.02 -18.66
N HIS A 215 -15.00 -9.65 -17.51
CA HIS A 215 -15.52 -8.30 -17.28
C HIS A 215 -14.43 -7.24 -17.40
N ILE A 216 -13.26 -7.46 -16.76
CA ILE A 216 -12.12 -6.56 -16.86
C ILE A 216 -11.66 -6.39 -18.33
N HIS A 217 -11.57 -7.50 -19.06
CA HIS A 217 -11.16 -7.50 -20.46
C HIS A 217 -12.13 -6.74 -21.35
N LYS A 218 -13.43 -6.94 -21.14
CA LYS A 218 -14.47 -6.27 -21.91
C LYS A 218 -14.53 -4.77 -21.64
N GLU A 219 -14.53 -4.38 -20.37
CA GLU A 219 -14.83 -3.00 -19.98
C GLU A 219 -13.56 -2.12 -19.96
N TYR A 220 -12.39 -2.65 -19.60
CA TYR A 220 -11.21 -1.83 -19.26
C TYR A 220 -9.94 -2.10 -20.06
N ILE A 221 -9.84 -3.24 -20.76
CA ILE A 221 -8.66 -3.55 -21.59
C ILE A 221 -8.89 -3.10 -23.03
N PRO A 222 -7.99 -2.30 -23.62
CA PRO A 222 -8.11 -1.87 -25.01
C PRO A 222 -7.80 -3.02 -25.98
N MET A 223 -8.73 -3.27 -26.89
CA MET A 223 -8.63 -4.35 -27.88
C MET A 223 -8.83 -3.82 -29.31
N THR A 224 -8.32 -4.57 -30.28
CA THR A 224 -8.65 -4.35 -31.69
C THR A 224 -10.17 -4.50 -31.90
N MET A 225 -10.70 -3.72 -32.84
CA MET A 225 -12.14 -3.67 -33.14
C MET A 225 -12.56 -4.74 -34.15
N ASP A 226 -11.60 -5.52 -34.66
CA ASP A 226 -11.86 -6.63 -35.57
C ASP A 226 -12.28 -7.90 -34.80
N GLU A 227 -12.64 -8.96 -35.54
CA GLU A 227 -13.02 -10.25 -34.97
C GLU A 227 -11.87 -10.92 -34.19
N SER A 228 -10.61 -10.49 -34.39
CA SER A 228 -9.45 -11.10 -33.73
C SER A 228 -9.36 -10.73 -32.24
N ARG A 229 -9.98 -9.60 -31.83
CA ARG A 229 -10.03 -9.10 -30.44
C ARG A 229 -8.66 -9.17 -29.75
N LYS A 230 -7.61 -8.85 -30.51
CA LYS A 230 -6.22 -8.81 -30.05
C LYS A 230 -6.05 -7.69 -29.02
N VAL A 231 -5.32 -7.97 -27.93
CA VAL A 231 -5.00 -6.98 -26.90
C VAL A 231 -3.98 -5.99 -27.46
N ILE A 232 -4.32 -4.69 -27.41
CA ILE A 232 -3.40 -3.63 -27.88
C ILE A 232 -2.44 -3.24 -26.75
N LYS A 233 -2.95 -3.11 -25.52
CA LYS A 233 -2.17 -2.73 -24.34
C LYS A 233 -2.65 -3.49 -23.11
N LYS A 234 -1.70 -4.06 -22.36
CA LYS A 234 -2.00 -4.71 -21.09
C LYS A 234 -2.11 -3.69 -19.95
N LYS A 235 -2.96 -3.96 -18.96
CA LYS A 235 -3.03 -3.19 -17.72
C LYS A 235 -2.57 -4.05 -16.54
N VAL A 236 -2.03 -3.42 -15.49
CA VAL A 236 -1.75 -4.17 -14.26
C VAL A 236 -3.07 -4.48 -13.59
N PHE A 237 -3.22 -5.72 -13.16
CA PHE A 237 -4.26 -6.16 -12.25
C PHE A 237 -3.59 -6.46 -10.90
N GLY A 238 -3.87 -5.60 -9.94
CA GLY A 238 -3.40 -5.69 -8.57
C GLY A 238 -4.40 -6.43 -7.68
N GLY A 239 -3.89 -7.11 -6.67
CA GLY A 239 -4.68 -7.79 -5.64
C GLY A 239 -3.74 -8.34 -4.56
N ASP A 240 -4.26 -9.02 -3.55
CA ASP A 240 -3.39 -9.76 -2.65
C ASP A 240 -2.72 -10.95 -3.40
N VAL A 241 -1.85 -11.70 -2.70
CA VAL A 241 -1.15 -12.84 -3.33
C VAL A 241 -2.13 -13.90 -3.83
N LEU A 242 -3.21 -14.16 -3.10
CA LEU A 242 -4.18 -15.19 -3.42
C LEU A 242 -5.08 -14.77 -4.58
N THR A 243 -5.54 -13.53 -4.63
CA THR A 243 -6.26 -12.96 -5.77
C THR A 243 -5.44 -13.10 -7.05
N ASN A 244 -4.14 -12.78 -7.00
CA ASN A 244 -3.26 -12.92 -8.17
C ASN A 244 -3.05 -14.39 -8.56
N GLU A 245 -2.88 -15.30 -7.60
CA GLU A 245 -2.76 -16.74 -7.86
C GLU A 245 -4.02 -17.29 -8.55
N ARG A 246 -5.20 -16.88 -8.07
CA ARG A 246 -6.51 -17.27 -8.64
C ARG A 246 -6.70 -16.71 -10.03
N ALA A 247 -6.35 -15.44 -10.24
CA ALA A 247 -6.40 -14.78 -11.54
C ALA A 247 -5.45 -15.44 -12.55
N TYR A 248 -4.24 -15.82 -12.12
CA TYR A 248 -3.29 -16.56 -12.95
C TYR A 248 -3.83 -17.96 -13.28
N SER A 249 -4.41 -18.66 -12.31
CA SER A 249 -5.04 -19.97 -12.52
C SER A 249 -6.20 -19.88 -13.51
N ALA A 250 -7.00 -18.81 -13.45
CA ALA A 250 -8.06 -18.54 -14.43
C ALA A 250 -7.50 -18.32 -15.85
N GLN A 251 -6.39 -17.58 -16.01
CA GLN A 251 -5.73 -17.45 -17.31
C GLN A 251 -5.20 -18.80 -17.85
N LEU A 252 -4.61 -19.62 -16.98
CA LEU A 252 -4.14 -20.96 -17.37
C LEU A 252 -5.31 -21.84 -17.84
N ALA A 253 -6.45 -21.78 -17.17
CA ALA A 253 -7.66 -22.51 -17.58
C ALA A 253 -8.17 -22.06 -18.96
N MET A 254 -7.94 -20.79 -19.32
CA MET A 254 -8.40 -20.18 -20.57
C MET A 254 -7.34 -20.18 -21.68
N LEU A 255 -6.18 -20.81 -21.47
CA LEU A 255 -5.03 -20.74 -22.39
C LEU A 255 -5.32 -21.21 -23.82
N ASN A 256 -6.27 -22.15 -23.98
CA ASN A 256 -6.69 -22.69 -25.28
C ASN A 256 -7.72 -21.81 -26.01
N GLY A 257 -8.03 -20.62 -25.49
CA GLY A 257 -8.91 -19.65 -26.12
C GLY A 257 -8.40 -19.21 -27.50
N SER A 258 -9.33 -18.85 -28.39
CA SER A 258 -9.02 -18.53 -29.79
C SER A 258 -8.45 -17.12 -29.98
N SER A 259 -8.84 -16.18 -29.12
CA SER A 259 -8.40 -14.79 -29.13
C SER A 259 -7.60 -14.42 -27.86
N ASP A 260 -6.94 -13.26 -27.86
CA ASP A 260 -6.29 -12.71 -26.66
C ASP A 260 -7.29 -12.44 -25.52
N SER A 261 -8.51 -12.05 -25.90
CA SER A 261 -9.64 -11.82 -24.99
C SER A 261 -10.09 -13.12 -24.34
N ASP A 262 -10.29 -14.19 -25.14
CA ASP A 262 -10.70 -15.51 -24.61
C ASP A 262 -9.63 -16.05 -23.66
N ARG A 263 -8.36 -15.85 -23.99
CA ARG A 263 -7.22 -16.27 -23.17
C ARG A 263 -6.94 -15.36 -21.97
N LEU A 264 -7.69 -14.27 -21.83
CA LEU A 264 -7.59 -13.31 -20.74
C LEU A 264 -6.17 -12.71 -20.59
N THR A 265 -5.45 -12.49 -21.70
CA THR A 265 -4.02 -12.12 -21.72
C THR A 265 -3.74 -10.63 -21.51
N GLY A 266 -4.78 -9.82 -21.33
CA GLY A 266 -4.76 -8.36 -21.21
C GLY A 266 -4.33 -7.81 -19.85
N VAL A 267 -4.08 -8.67 -18.87
CA VAL A 267 -3.68 -8.26 -17.51
C VAL A 267 -2.26 -8.70 -17.16
N ILE A 268 -1.57 -7.88 -16.38
CA ILE A 268 -0.28 -8.17 -15.75
C ILE A 268 -0.51 -8.24 -14.24
N HIS A 269 -0.28 -9.40 -13.63
CA HIS A 269 -0.52 -9.60 -12.19
C HIS A 269 0.52 -8.87 -11.34
N ARG A 270 0.06 -8.13 -10.33
CA ARG A 270 0.93 -7.47 -9.34
C ARG A 270 0.39 -7.74 -7.93
N PRO A 271 1.15 -8.44 -7.07
CA PRO A 271 0.76 -8.57 -5.67
C PRO A 271 0.95 -7.25 -4.94
N GLU A 272 -0.11 -6.76 -4.33
CA GLU A 272 -0.11 -5.53 -3.54
C GLU A 272 0.63 -5.73 -2.21
N GLY A 273 1.29 -4.67 -1.74
CA GLY A 273 2.32 -4.75 -0.70
C GLY A 273 1.83 -4.86 0.75
N LEU A 274 0.56 -4.52 1.03
CA LEU A 274 0.07 -4.41 2.41
C LEU A 274 0.25 -5.71 3.21
N HIS A 275 -0.17 -6.84 2.64
CA HIS A 275 -0.03 -8.16 3.27
C HIS A 275 1.45 -8.54 3.48
N ARG A 276 2.36 -8.10 2.60
CA ARG A 276 3.81 -8.31 2.79
C ARG A 276 4.33 -7.52 3.99
N MET A 277 3.89 -6.27 4.17
CA MET A 277 4.25 -5.46 5.34
C MET A 277 3.70 -6.05 6.64
N MET A 278 2.46 -6.58 6.60
CA MET A 278 1.87 -7.31 7.74
C MET A 278 2.66 -8.56 8.08
N ASN A 279 3.05 -9.35 7.08
CA ASN A 279 3.85 -10.55 7.27
C ASN A 279 5.25 -10.25 7.82
N LEU A 280 5.88 -9.15 7.38
CA LEU A 280 7.14 -8.69 7.94
C LEU A 280 6.98 -8.32 9.42
N CYS A 281 5.93 -7.57 9.76
CA CYS A 281 5.61 -7.24 11.14
C CYS A 281 5.37 -8.49 11.98
N LEU A 282 4.62 -9.47 11.45
CA LEU A 282 4.38 -10.75 12.12
C LEU A 282 5.70 -11.49 12.40
N LEU A 283 6.59 -11.55 11.41
CA LEU A 283 7.89 -12.19 11.54
C LEU A 283 8.76 -11.52 12.62
N VAL A 284 8.74 -10.19 12.70
CA VAL A 284 9.42 -9.44 13.77
C VAL A 284 8.89 -9.87 15.14
N TYR A 285 7.56 -9.93 15.33
CA TYR A 285 6.99 -10.37 16.59
C TYR A 285 7.30 -11.84 16.91
N GLN A 286 7.16 -12.74 15.93
CA GLN A 286 7.50 -14.16 16.13
C GLN A 286 8.95 -14.36 16.57
N LYS A 287 9.86 -13.53 16.05
CA LYS A 287 11.30 -13.64 16.38
C LYS A 287 11.67 -12.94 17.68
N PHE A 288 11.15 -11.74 17.92
CA PHE A 288 11.67 -10.82 18.94
C PHE A 288 10.68 -10.56 20.10
N TYR A 289 9.40 -10.88 19.95
CA TYR A 289 8.42 -10.74 21.04
C TYR A 289 8.22 -12.09 21.74
N LYS A 290 8.82 -12.23 22.92
CA LYS A 290 8.63 -13.40 23.79
C LYS A 290 8.04 -12.95 25.11
N GLU A 291 6.86 -13.45 25.47
CA GLU A 291 6.20 -13.03 26.71
C GLU A 291 7.07 -13.29 27.95
N GLN A 292 7.84 -14.38 27.93
CA GLN A 292 8.75 -14.77 29.00
C GLN A 292 9.88 -13.75 29.21
N SER A 293 10.21 -12.94 28.21
CA SER A 293 11.23 -11.90 28.31
C SER A 293 10.72 -10.60 28.93
N ALA A 294 9.50 -10.58 29.52
CA ALA A 294 8.92 -9.39 30.13
C ALA A 294 9.78 -8.79 31.26
N GLY A 295 10.63 -9.60 31.90
CA GLY A 295 11.59 -9.16 32.92
C GLY A 295 12.92 -8.64 32.34
N ASP A 296 13.21 -8.92 31.08
CA ASP A 296 14.47 -8.59 30.42
C ASP A 296 14.40 -7.19 29.82
N VAL A 297 15.15 -6.26 30.39
CA VAL A 297 15.19 -4.84 29.98
C VAL A 297 15.60 -4.72 28.51
N GLY A 298 14.83 -3.94 27.74
CA GLY A 298 15.12 -3.66 26.33
C GLY A 298 14.50 -4.66 25.35
N THR A 299 13.81 -5.69 25.84
CA THR A 299 13.02 -6.57 24.96
C THR A 299 11.67 -5.95 24.61
N LEU A 300 11.08 -6.37 23.47
CA LEU A 300 9.76 -5.90 23.04
C LEU A 300 8.67 -6.16 24.10
N SER A 301 8.69 -7.32 24.75
CA SER A 301 7.72 -7.69 25.80
C SER A 301 7.82 -6.78 27.02
N GLN A 302 9.06 -6.50 27.48
CA GLN A 302 9.29 -5.61 28.61
C GLN A 302 8.88 -4.17 28.29
N LEU A 303 9.27 -3.64 27.13
CA LEU A 303 8.93 -2.27 26.73
C LEU A 303 7.43 -2.08 26.51
N ARG A 304 6.74 -3.09 25.97
CA ARG A 304 5.27 -3.08 25.84
C ARG A 304 4.59 -2.89 27.19
N ASN A 305 5.11 -3.54 28.23
CA ASN A 305 4.56 -3.44 29.60
C ASN A 305 4.89 -2.09 30.25
N VAL A 306 6.12 -1.60 30.11
CA VAL A 306 6.55 -0.30 30.67
C VAL A 306 5.78 0.86 30.04
N THR A 307 5.59 0.82 28.71
CA THR A 307 4.85 1.86 27.96
C THR A 307 3.33 1.67 28.00
N ARG A 308 2.85 0.60 28.65
CA ARG A 308 1.42 0.23 28.77
C ARG A 308 0.68 0.19 27.43
N ARG A 309 1.31 -0.40 26.39
CA ARG A 309 0.68 -0.63 25.08
C ARG A 309 -0.28 -1.81 25.13
N LEU A 310 -1.46 -1.55 25.69
CA LEU A 310 -2.52 -2.56 25.92
C LEU A 310 -3.10 -3.12 24.61
N ASP A 311 -3.00 -2.36 23.52
CA ASP A 311 -3.45 -2.70 22.17
C ASP A 311 -2.45 -3.56 21.37
N VAL A 312 -1.31 -3.89 21.98
CA VAL A 312 -0.27 -4.75 21.42
C VAL A 312 -0.22 -6.05 22.21
N HIS A 313 -0.24 -7.16 21.48
CA HIS A 313 -0.21 -8.52 22.02
C HIS A 313 0.89 -9.33 21.31
N GLY A 314 0.88 -10.65 21.48
CA GLY A 314 1.82 -11.54 20.80
C GLY A 314 1.61 -11.61 19.28
N SER A 315 2.41 -12.46 18.62
CA SER A 315 2.39 -12.64 17.16
C SER A 315 1.00 -12.92 16.59
N ASP A 316 0.17 -13.65 17.33
CA ASP A 316 -1.11 -14.16 16.84
C ASP A 316 -2.15 -13.06 16.58
N ASP A 317 -1.95 -11.86 17.14
CA ASP A 317 -2.83 -10.72 16.98
C ASP A 317 -2.28 -9.63 16.05
N VAL A 318 -1.06 -9.80 15.52
CA VAL A 318 -0.45 -8.82 14.59
C VAL A 318 -1.34 -8.56 13.38
N ILE A 319 -1.94 -9.61 12.81
CA ILE A 319 -2.80 -9.46 11.62
C ILE A 319 -4.07 -8.67 11.97
N LYS A 320 -4.67 -8.93 13.14
CA LYS A 320 -5.92 -8.28 13.57
C LYS A 320 -5.71 -6.81 13.92
N SER A 321 -4.57 -6.49 14.56
CA SER A 321 -4.24 -5.16 15.08
C SER A 321 -2.94 -4.62 14.49
N TYR A 322 -2.77 -4.78 13.17
CA TYR A 322 -1.52 -4.47 12.48
C TYR A 322 -1.00 -3.06 12.75
N ARG A 323 -1.87 -2.04 12.69
CA ARG A 323 -1.48 -0.64 12.89
C ARG A 323 -0.87 -0.41 14.28
N SER A 324 -1.47 -0.99 15.32
CA SER A 324 -0.98 -0.88 16.70
C SER A 324 0.38 -1.56 16.87
N HIS A 325 0.55 -2.74 16.28
CA HIS A 325 1.81 -3.50 16.35
C HIS A 325 2.93 -2.81 15.55
N PHE A 326 2.62 -2.33 14.35
CA PHE A 326 3.57 -1.62 13.51
C PHE A 326 4.06 -0.32 14.17
N ALA A 327 3.13 0.49 14.70
CA ALA A 327 3.48 1.71 15.43
C ALA A 327 4.34 1.40 16.67
N PHE A 328 4.13 0.27 17.35
CA PHE A 328 4.97 -0.13 18.48
C PHE A 328 6.38 -0.53 18.04
N ILE A 329 6.54 -1.18 16.88
CA ILE A 329 7.87 -1.44 16.30
C ILE A 329 8.57 -0.12 15.98
N GLU A 330 7.87 0.87 15.42
CA GLU A 330 8.44 2.21 15.17
C GLU A 330 8.91 2.86 16.47
N ASP A 331 8.09 2.87 17.52
CA ASP A 331 8.47 3.42 18.83
C ASP A 331 9.66 2.67 19.45
N TYR A 332 9.71 1.34 19.30
CA TYR A 332 10.82 0.52 19.75
C TYR A 332 12.11 0.87 19.01
N LEU A 333 12.05 1.04 17.68
CA LEU A 333 13.20 1.42 16.87
C LEU A 333 13.70 2.83 17.25
N ASP A 334 12.78 3.79 17.41
CA ASP A 334 13.10 5.14 17.88
C ASP A 334 13.81 5.09 19.26
N ALA A 335 13.33 4.26 20.18
CA ALA A 335 13.94 4.08 21.51
C ALA A 335 15.34 3.46 21.44
N MET A 336 15.56 2.48 20.55
CA MET A 336 16.87 1.85 20.40
C MET A 336 17.89 2.80 19.76
N VAL A 337 17.49 3.56 18.73
CA VAL A 337 18.35 4.57 18.08
C VAL A 337 18.71 5.69 19.04
N THR A 338 17.75 6.18 19.84
CA THR A 338 18.03 7.20 20.86
C THR A 338 18.94 6.65 21.96
N GLY A 339 18.73 5.44 22.45
CA GLY A 339 19.64 4.77 23.39
C GLY A 339 21.07 4.63 22.84
N ALA A 340 21.22 4.26 21.57
CA ALA A 340 22.51 4.22 20.89
C ALA A 340 23.19 5.59 20.82
N CYS A 341 22.42 6.65 20.58
CA CYS A 341 22.91 8.04 20.61
C CYS A 341 23.38 8.46 22.02
N LEU A 342 22.61 8.13 23.06
CA LEU A 342 22.98 8.41 24.45
C LEU A 342 24.34 7.79 24.79
N HIS A 343 24.51 6.52 24.46
CA HIS A 343 25.76 5.80 24.69
C HIS A 343 26.91 6.34 23.82
N LEU A 344 26.66 6.68 22.56
CA LEU A 344 27.67 7.20 21.64
C LEU A 344 28.21 8.57 22.08
N LEU A 345 27.34 9.47 22.54
CA LEU A 345 27.70 10.84 22.91
C LEU A 345 28.03 11.00 24.41
N GLY A 346 27.77 9.96 25.22
CA GLY A 346 27.93 10.01 26.66
C GLY A 346 26.93 10.96 27.32
N LEU A 347 25.67 10.91 26.89
CA LEU A 347 24.57 11.70 27.43
C LEU A 347 23.98 10.98 28.65
N GLU A 348 23.75 11.71 29.74
CA GLU A 348 23.06 11.19 30.93
C GLU A 348 21.54 11.05 30.70
N SER A 349 20.97 11.91 29.86
CA SER A 349 19.55 11.92 29.50
C SER A 349 19.32 12.51 28.10
N LEU A 350 18.12 12.36 27.55
CA LEU A 350 17.76 12.91 26.23
C LEU A 350 17.86 14.44 26.13
N ASP A 351 17.76 15.14 27.27
CA ASP A 351 17.85 16.60 27.35
C ASP A 351 19.23 17.10 27.78
N SER A 352 20.16 16.18 28.09
CA SER A 352 21.52 16.54 28.50
C SER A 352 22.38 17.03 27.33
N GLN A 353 23.46 17.73 27.65
CA GLN A 353 24.47 18.14 26.67
C GLN A 353 25.56 17.07 26.57
N PRO A 354 26.14 16.85 25.37
CA PRO A 354 27.11 15.79 25.16
C PRO A 354 28.41 16.11 25.92
N THR A 355 28.94 15.09 26.60
CA THR A 355 30.19 15.19 27.38
C THR A 355 31.44 15.07 26.47
N SER A 356 31.24 14.57 25.25
CA SER A 356 32.25 14.41 24.19
C SER A 356 31.74 15.00 22.87
N ARG A 357 32.63 15.35 21.93
CA ARG A 357 32.27 15.93 20.60
C ARG A 357 31.45 17.23 20.65
N GLN A 358 31.80 18.14 21.56
CA GLN A 358 31.28 19.51 21.55
C GLN A 358 32.03 20.35 20.52
N GLU A 359 31.47 20.53 19.32
CA GLU A 359 31.94 21.61 18.45
C GLU A 359 31.29 22.93 18.89
N LEU A 360 31.99 24.06 18.68
CA LEU A 360 31.43 25.40 18.92
C LEU A 360 30.41 25.72 17.82
N PHE A 361 29.16 25.28 18.03
CA PHE A 361 28.10 25.18 17.01
C PHE A 361 27.53 26.51 16.49
N GLU A 362 27.84 27.65 17.11
CA GLU A 362 27.29 28.97 16.71
C GLU A 362 28.04 29.60 15.51
N ALA A 363 29.22 29.09 15.15
CA ALA A 363 30.07 29.65 14.08
C ALA A 363 30.15 28.77 12.81
N ILE A 364 29.37 27.68 12.75
CA ILE A 364 29.51 26.64 11.72
C ILE A 364 28.54 26.90 10.54
N PRO A 365 28.99 26.83 9.28
CA PRO A 365 28.13 26.90 8.09
C PRO A 365 27.01 25.83 8.09
N ASP A 366 25.91 26.09 7.41
CA ASP A 366 24.75 25.17 7.39
C ASP A 366 25.08 23.79 6.77
N SER A 367 26.00 23.74 5.80
CA SER A 367 26.52 22.48 5.23
C SER A 367 27.20 21.60 6.28
N ASP A 368 27.91 22.24 7.21
CA ASP A 368 28.71 21.56 8.22
C ASP A 368 27.83 21.11 9.39
N LYS A 369 26.71 21.81 9.65
CA LYS A 369 25.66 21.35 10.58
C LYS A 369 24.97 20.06 10.11
N LEU A 370 24.62 19.98 8.82
CA LEU A 370 24.06 18.75 8.25
C LEU A 370 25.09 17.62 8.28
N LYS A 371 26.34 17.91 7.94
CA LYS A 371 27.43 16.94 7.99
C LYS A 371 27.62 16.38 9.41
N TYR A 372 27.63 17.25 10.43
CA TYR A 372 27.77 16.85 11.82
C TYR A 372 26.72 15.81 12.26
N ILE A 373 25.43 16.07 12.02
CA ILE A 373 24.39 15.11 12.40
C ILE A 373 24.42 13.84 11.55
N LYS A 374 24.81 13.97 10.27
CA LYS A 374 25.00 12.82 9.38
C LYS A 374 26.12 11.90 9.87
N ASP A 375 27.23 12.47 10.35
CA ASP A 375 28.35 11.71 10.88
C ASP A 375 27.98 10.98 12.18
N ILE A 376 27.19 11.61 13.07
CA ILE A 376 26.62 10.91 14.25
C ILE A 376 25.73 9.74 13.81
N ALA A 377 24.85 9.97 12.83
CA ALA A 377 23.95 8.92 12.35
C ALA A 377 24.71 7.75 11.70
N ARG A 378 25.79 8.04 10.97
CA ARG A 378 26.70 7.02 10.42
C ARG A 378 27.43 6.25 11.51
N ASP A 379 27.94 6.92 12.54
CA ASP A 379 28.57 6.22 13.65
C ASP A 379 27.60 5.30 14.40
N ILE A 380 26.31 5.69 14.50
CA ILE A 380 25.28 4.81 15.06
C ILE A 380 25.05 3.60 14.14
N LEU A 381 24.91 3.83 12.84
CA LEU A 381 24.77 2.77 11.84
C LEU A 381 25.97 1.80 11.93
N ASP A 382 27.19 2.30 11.87
CA ASP A 382 28.42 1.50 11.85
C ASP A 382 28.66 0.74 13.15
N LYS A 383 28.33 1.32 14.31
CA LYS A 383 28.62 0.71 15.61
C LYS A 383 27.54 -0.28 16.08
N TYR A 384 26.27 -0.03 15.77
CA TYR A 384 25.15 -0.78 16.37
C TYR A 384 24.30 -1.55 15.38
N ILE A 385 24.35 -1.21 14.08
CA ILE A 385 23.50 -1.82 13.05
C ILE A 385 24.34 -2.65 12.08
N ASN A 386 25.41 -2.07 11.55
CA ASN A 386 26.40 -2.75 10.72
C ASN A 386 27.27 -3.62 11.63
N ILE A 387 26.81 -4.84 11.90
CA ILE A 387 27.62 -5.82 12.61
C ILE A 387 28.71 -6.29 11.65
N SER A 388 29.88 -5.63 11.70
CA SER A 388 31.06 -6.07 10.97
C SER A 388 31.50 -7.45 11.47
N GLN A 389 31.30 -8.46 10.64
CA GLN A 389 31.90 -9.81 10.65
C GLN A 389 32.46 -10.30 12.00
N GLY A 390 31.60 -10.94 12.78
CA GLY A 390 31.95 -11.86 13.86
C GLY A 390 30.99 -13.04 14.01
N SER A 391 29.83 -13.00 13.36
CA SER A 391 28.91 -14.11 13.15
C SER A 391 27.88 -13.66 12.11
N ASP A 392 28.07 -14.16 10.89
CA ASP A 392 27.03 -14.27 9.86
C ASP A 392 26.45 -12.97 9.29
N ILE A 393 26.94 -12.68 8.08
CA ILE A 393 26.45 -11.63 7.20
C ILE A 393 24.94 -11.77 6.98
N PHE A 394 24.27 -10.63 7.00
CA PHE A 394 22.86 -10.38 6.70
C PHE A 394 22.33 -11.18 5.50
N PHE A 395 21.66 -12.29 5.80
CA PHE A 395 20.32 -12.65 5.36
C PHE A 395 19.88 -13.72 6.35
N PHE A 396 18.90 -13.42 7.23
CA PHE A 396 18.22 -14.39 8.08
C PHE A 396 19.03 -15.65 8.45
N LYS A 397 19.92 -15.58 9.45
CA LYS A 397 20.32 -16.82 10.13
C LYS A 397 19.15 -17.33 10.97
N ILE A 398 18.35 -18.14 10.28
CA ILE A 398 17.58 -19.23 10.86
C ILE A 398 18.54 -20.00 11.75
N TYR A 399 18.12 -20.21 12.99
CA TYR A 399 18.80 -21.04 13.97
C TYR A 399 19.30 -22.33 13.35
N GLN A 400 20.61 -22.55 13.39
CA GLN A 400 21.17 -23.67 14.17
C GLN A 400 22.32 -23.13 15.01
#